data_AF-A0A183IYD7-F1
#
_entry.id   AF-A0A183IYD7-F1
#
_cell.length_a   1.000
_cell.length_b   1.000
_cell.length_c   1.000
_cell.angle_alpha   90.00
_cell.angle_beta   90.00
_cell.angle_gamma   90.00
#
_symmetry.space_group_name_H-M   'P 1'
#
loop_
_entity.id
_entity.type
_entity.pdbx_description
1 polymer ?
#
loop_
_entity_poly.entity_id
_entity_poly.type
_entity_poly.pdbx_seq_one_letter_code
_entity_poly.pdbx_strand_id
1 'polypeptide(L)' 'MELLHVFLLLIYAIVLSGGCGAMYQVYVKSDKLSGTSVVEQHKMVNNILKEQIKNMHGIRIITET' A
#
# COMPACT_ATOMS: atom_id res chain seq x y z
N MET A 1 10.14 -23.26 -5.18
CA MET A 1 9.30 -23.52 -3.99
C MET A 1 9.97 -22.87 -2.77
N GLU A 2 10.58 -21.70 -2.89
CA GLU A 2 9.88 -20.39 -2.98
C GLU A 2 8.85 -20.28 -1.87
N LEU A 3 9.34 -20.07 -0.64
CA LEU A 3 8.93 -18.95 0.22
C LEU A 3 7.50 -18.45 -0.02
N LEU A 4 6.55 -19.37 0.12
CA LEU A 4 5.12 -19.11 0.08
C LEU A 4 4.82 -18.01 1.09
N HIS A 5 4.49 -16.81 0.60
CA HIS A 5 3.60 -15.87 1.28
C HIS A 5 4.04 -15.35 2.66
N VAL A 6 5.33 -15.02 2.83
CA VAL A 6 5.81 -14.22 3.95
C VAL A 6 5.05 -12.88 3.99
N PHE A 7 4.08 -12.84 4.92
CA PHE A 7 3.23 -11.74 5.37
C PHE A 7 2.00 -11.39 4.53
N LEU A 8 0.85 -11.61 5.15
CA LEU A 8 -0.51 -11.25 4.74
C LEU A 8 -0.59 -9.84 4.14
N LEU A 9 -0.51 -9.75 2.82
CA LEU A 9 -0.77 -8.53 2.07
C LEU A 9 -2.31 -8.39 1.93
N LEU A 10 -3.00 -7.96 2.99
CA LEU A 10 -4.42 -7.64 2.89
C LEU A 10 -4.60 -6.30 2.16
N ILE A 11 -4.39 -6.31 0.84
CA ILE A 11 -4.75 -5.17 -0.02
C ILE A 11 -6.27 -5.22 -0.19
N TYR A 12 -7.00 -4.52 0.67
CA TYR A 12 -8.36 -4.11 0.35
C TYR A 12 -8.34 -2.64 -0.07
N ALA A 13 -8.83 -2.38 -1.29
CA ALA A 13 -8.92 -1.06 -1.85
C ALA A 13 -10.36 -0.54 -1.74
N ILE A 14 -10.57 0.52 -0.96
CA ILE A 14 -11.86 1.22 -0.89
C ILE A 14 -11.80 2.41 -1.86
N VAL A 15 -12.79 2.49 -2.75
CA VAL A 15 -13.00 3.65 -3.62
C VAL A 15 -13.66 4.76 -2.80
N LEU A 16 -12.95 5.85 -2.58
CA LEU A 16 -13.47 7.07 -1.97
C LEU A 16 -13.82 8.04 -3.11
N SER A 17 -15.10 8.16 -3.46
CA SER A 17 -15.57 9.08 -4.50
C SER A 17 -16.07 10.39 -3.90
N GLY A 18 -15.36 11.49 -4.16
CA GLY A 18 -15.72 12.84 -3.69
C GLY A 18 -15.20 14.01 -4.54
N GLY A 19 -14.81 13.77 -5.80
CA GLY A 19 -14.22 14.79 -6.69
C GLY A 19 -13.67 14.19 -8.00
N CYS A 20 -12.89 14.97 -8.76
CA CYS A 20 -12.38 14.73 -10.14
C CYS A 20 -11.44 13.51 -10.33
N GLY A 21 -11.69 12.40 -9.65
CA GLY A 21 -10.99 11.13 -9.77
C GLY A 21 -11.26 10.20 -8.60
N ALA A 22 -11.17 8.88 -8.85
CA ALA A 22 -11.30 7.87 -7.80
C ALA A 22 -10.06 7.88 -6.89
N MET A 23 -10.27 8.11 -5.60
CA MET A 23 -9.24 7.93 -4.57
C MET A 23 -9.30 6.51 -4.05
N TYR A 24 -8.12 5.91 -3.82
CA TYR A 24 -8.03 4.54 -3.31
C TYR A 24 -7.28 4.52 -2.00
N GLN A 25 -7.67 3.62 -1.11
CA GLN A 25 -6.98 3.41 0.15
C GLN A 25 -6.35 2.02 0.18
N VAL A 26 -5.07 1.93 0.52
CA VAL A 26 -4.34 0.66 0.63
C VAL A 26 -3.91 0.47 2.07
N TYR A 27 -4.27 -0.68 2.64
CA TYR A 27 -3.80 -1.13 3.94
C TYR A 27 -2.68 -2.16 3.74
N VAL A 28 -1.55 -1.94 4.40
CA VAL A 28 -0.40 -2.84 4.34
C VAL A 28 0.00 -3.21 5.76
N LYS A 29 -0.14 -4.49 6.08
CA LYS A 29 0.36 -5.05 7.33
C LYS A 29 1.55 -5.96 7.07
N SER A 30 2.70 -5.68 7.69
CA SER A 30 3.88 -6.52 7.51
C SER A 30 4.94 -6.28 8.59
N ASP A 31 5.49 -7.37 9.13
CA ASP A 31 6.63 -7.33 10.06
C ASP A 31 7.86 -6.66 9.43
N LYS A 32 7.97 -6.63 8.10
CA LYS A 32 9.07 -5.94 7.38
C LYS A 32 9.06 -4.42 7.56
N LEU A 33 7.95 -3.86 8.02
CA LEU A 33 7.82 -2.43 8.32
C LEU A 33 8.36 -2.10 9.72
N SER A 34 8.59 -3.11 10.56
CA SER A 34 9.07 -2.94 11.93
C SER A 34 10.44 -2.27 11.97
N GLY A 35 10.57 -1.31 12.88
CA GLY A 35 11.80 -0.53 13.05
C GLY A 35 12.06 0.52 11.97
N THR A 36 11.16 0.70 11.00
CA THR A 36 11.29 1.76 9.97
C THR A 36 10.31 2.89 10.22
N SER A 37 10.67 4.11 9.81
CA SER A 37 9.78 5.27 9.95
C SER A 37 8.58 5.17 9.02
N VAL A 38 7.45 5.79 9.37
CA VAL A 38 6.23 5.81 8.52
C VAL A 38 6.53 6.28 7.09
N VAL A 39 7.44 7.24 6.93
CA VAL A 39 7.86 7.73 5.59
C VAL A 39 8.57 6.64 4.79
N GLU A 40 9.46 5.86 5.41
CA GLU A 40 10.14 4.74 4.75
C GLU A 40 9.16 3.62 4.40
N GLN A 41 8.24 3.31 5.31
CA GLN A 41 7.16 2.35 5.05
C GLN A 41 6.35 2.74 3.81
N HIS A 42 5.92 4.00 3.72
CA HIS A 42 5.21 4.51 2.56
C HIS A 42 6.05 4.49 1.28
N LYS A 43 7.35 4.80 1.35
CA LYS A 43 8.26 4.69 0.20
C LYS A 43 8.38 3.25 -0.29
N MET A 44 8.54 2.30 0.62
CA MET A 44 8.58 0.87 0.29
C MET A 44 7.30 0.42 -0.42
N VAL A 45 6.14 0.77 0.14
CA VAL A 45 4.84 0.44 -0.45
C VAL A 45 4.66 1.10 -1.83
N ASN A 46 4.98 2.39 -1.96
CA ASN A 46 4.91 3.09 -3.24
C ASN A 46 5.80 2.46 -4.31
N ASN A 47 7.01 2.02 -3.95
CA ASN A 47 7.92 1.38 -4.90
C ASN A 47 7.37 0.03 -5.39
N ILE A 48 6.74 -0.74 -4.52
CA ILE A 48 6.13 -2.03 -4.86
C ILE A 48 4.91 -1.84 -5.76
N LEU A 49 4.10 -0.82 -5.50
CA LEU A 49 2.83 -0.57 -6.19
C LEU A 49 2.96 0.36 -7.40
N LYS A 50 4.18 0.85 -7.72
CA LYS A 50 4.42 1.94 -8.67
C LYS A 50 3.74 1.75 -10.02
N GLU A 51 3.80 0.54 -10.58
CA GLU A 51 3.22 0.24 -11.89
C GLU A 51 1.69 0.15 -11.84
N GLN A 52 1.14 -0.40 -10.76
CA GLN A 52 -0.29 -0.56 -10.53
C GLN A 52 -0.97 0.79 -10.29
N ILE A 53 -0.26 1.75 -9.66
CA ILE A 53 -0.83 3.04 -9.25
C ILE A 53 -0.61 4.18 -10.24
N LYS A 54 0.12 3.91 -11.33
CA LYS A 54 0.55 4.92 -12.31
C LYS A 54 -0.60 5.75 -12.92
N ASN A 55 -1.77 5.13 -13.07
CA ASN A 55 -2.95 5.76 -13.68
C ASN A 55 -4.04 6.13 -12.66
N MET A 56 -3.74 6.03 -11.36
CA MET A 56 -4.69 6.37 -10.30
C MET A 56 -4.64 7.86 -9.99
N HIS A 57 -5.79 8.46 -9.68
CA HIS A 57 -5.88 9.88 -9.33
C HIS A 57 -5.14 10.17 -8.02
N GLY A 58 -5.26 9.27 -7.04
CA GLY A 58 -4.50 9.32 -5.81
C GLY A 58 -4.71 8.08 -4.95
N ILE A 59 -3.72 7.80 -4.11
CA ILE A 59 -3.77 6.70 -3.14
C ILE A 59 -3.47 7.20 -1.74
N ARG A 60 -4.13 6.60 -0.74
CA ARG A 60 -3.82 6.75 0.67
C ARG A 60 -3.27 5.44 1.19
N ILE A 61 -2.02 5.45 1.64
CA ILE A 61 -1.36 4.28 2.24
C ILE A 61 -1.55 4.34 3.75
N ILE A 62 -1.97 3.22 4.32
CA ILE A 62 -1.93 2.95 5.76
C ILE A 62 -1.02 1.75 5.96
N THR A 63 -0.08 1.90 6.88
CA THR A 63 0.91 0.89 7.20
C THR A 63 0.80 0.51 8.66
N GLU A 64 0.86 -0.79 8.93
CA GLU A 64 0.88 -1.38 10.26
C GLU A 64 1.96 -2.47 10.29
N THR A 65 2.63 -2.60 11.41
CA THR A 65 3.40 -3.81 11.76
C THR A 65 2.46 -4.91 12.21
#